data_AF-C9RH52-F1
#
_entry.id   AF-C9RH52-F1
#
_cell.length_a   1.000
_cell.length_b   1.000
_cell.length_c   1.000
_cell.angle_alpha   90.00
_cell.angle_beta   90.00
_cell.angle_gamma   90.00
#
_symmetry.space_group_name_H-M   'P 1'
#
loop_
_entity.id
_entity.type
_entity.pdbx_description
1 polymer ?
#
loop_
_entity_poly.entity_id
_entity_poly.type
_entity_poly.pdbx_seq_one_letter_code
_entity_poly.pdbx_strand_id
1 'polypeptide(L)'
;MPTKITVELPAGISKEEVLKEIEDLIKLKKYEVNEGFKLLNDYDKKRALKIAEFVENYLKKHYPKVRFKIGLEYDDFEKEITICVYYLSKLSSDDRLRIIEEVSDAIRKEFPKSERKNIYVVYF
;
A
#
# COMPACT_ATOMS: atom_id res chain seq x y z
N MET A 1 0.78 -26.76 4.01
CA MET A 1 -0.03 -27.38 2.94
C MET A 1 -1.06 -26.36 2.48
N PRO A 2 -1.28 -26.17 1.17
CA PRO A 2 -2.36 -25.31 0.70
C PRO A 2 -3.72 -25.91 1.08
N THR A 3 -4.63 -25.08 1.59
CA THR A 3 -5.99 -25.49 1.96
C THR A 3 -6.93 -25.19 0.80
N LYS A 4 -7.66 -26.21 0.31
CA LYS A 4 -8.71 -26.02 -0.70
C LYS A 4 -10.00 -25.60 -0.01
N ILE A 5 -10.57 -24.48 -0.43
CA ILE A 5 -11.85 -23.96 0.04
C ILE A 5 -12.80 -23.89 -1.16
N THR A 6 -14.05 -24.32 -0.98
CA THR A 6 -15.13 -24.19 -1.97
C THR A 6 -16.13 -23.16 -1.45
N VAL A 7 -16.51 -22.19 -2.28
CA VAL A 7 -17.49 -21.14 -1.93
C VAL A 7 -18.52 -21.07 -3.05
N GLU A 8 -19.80 -21.05 -2.70
CA GLU A 8 -20.90 -20.82 -3.65
C GLU A 8 -21.07 -19.31 -3.86
N LEU A 9 -21.13 -18.90 -5.13
CA LEU A 9 -21.29 -17.49 -5.49
C LEU A 9 -22.77 -17.18 -5.77
N PRO A 10 -23.28 -16.03 -5.32
CA PRO A 10 -24.61 -15.58 -5.70
C PRO A 10 -24.69 -15.32 -7.21
N ALA A 11 -25.87 -15.53 -7.78
CA ALA A 11 -26.12 -15.33 -9.20
C ALA A 11 -25.80 -13.88 -9.62
N GLY A 12 -25.05 -13.73 -10.71
CA GLY A 12 -24.67 -12.43 -11.27
C GLY A 12 -23.32 -11.87 -10.81
N ILE A 13 -22.62 -12.53 -9.88
CA ILE A 13 -21.24 -12.18 -9.50
C ILE A 13 -20.27 -13.09 -10.26
N SER A 14 -19.30 -12.50 -10.96
CA SER A 14 -18.29 -13.26 -11.69
C SER A 14 -17.24 -13.85 -10.76
N LYS A 15 -16.70 -15.01 -11.14
CA LYS A 15 -15.59 -15.65 -10.41
C LYS A 15 -14.35 -14.73 -10.43
N GLU A 16 -14.12 -14.05 -11.53
CA GLU A 16 -13.00 -13.14 -11.75
C GLU A 16 -13.06 -11.95 -10.80
N GLU A 17 -14.24 -11.34 -10.59
CA GLU A 17 -14.42 -10.26 -9.62
C GLU A 17 -14.12 -10.72 -8.19
N VAL A 18 -14.62 -11.89 -7.80
CA VAL A 18 -14.40 -12.44 -6.46
C VAL A 18 -12.93 -12.77 -6.23
N LEU A 19 -12.26 -13.36 -7.20
CA LEU A 19 -10.82 -13.65 -7.11
C LEU A 19 -10.01 -12.37 -6.94
N LYS A 20 -10.32 -11.33 -7.70
CA LYS A 20 -9.65 -10.02 -7.59
C LYS A 20 -9.83 -9.41 -6.20
N GLU A 21 -11.05 -9.45 -5.66
CA GLU A 21 -11.32 -8.93 -4.31
C GLU A 21 -10.59 -9.75 -3.23
N ILE A 22 -10.54 -11.07 -3.37
CA ILE A 22 -9.76 -11.94 -2.47
C ILE A 22 -8.26 -11.61 -2.55
N GLU A 23 -7.71 -11.41 -3.75
CA GLU A 23 -6.32 -10.99 -3.93
C GLU A 23 -6.05 -9.66 -3.22
N ASP A 24 -6.93 -8.67 -3.40
CA ASP A 24 -6.84 -7.36 -2.75
C ASP A 24 -6.90 -7.48 -1.20
N LEU A 25 -7.77 -8.35 -0.67
CA LEU A 25 -7.86 -8.65 0.76
C LEU A 25 -6.61 -9.37 1.31
N ILE A 26 -6.02 -10.29 0.55
CA ILE A 26 -4.76 -10.95 0.93
C ILE A 26 -3.62 -9.93 0.92
N LYS A 27 -3.58 -9.03 -0.07
CA LYS A 27 -2.60 -7.95 -0.13
C LYS A 27 -2.71 -7.01 1.07
N LEU A 28 -3.93 -6.65 1.49
CA LEU A 28 -4.17 -5.89 2.72
C LEU A 28 -3.55 -6.54 3.95
N LYS A 29 -3.63 -7.86 4.08
CA LYS A 29 -3.03 -8.60 5.21
C LYS A 29 -1.49 -8.56 5.24
N LYS A 30 -0.82 -8.10 4.17
CA LYS A 30 0.64 -7.96 4.16
C LYS A 30 1.11 -6.72 4.92
N TYR A 31 0.25 -5.71 5.03
CA TYR A 31 0.60 -4.42 5.62
C TYR A 31 0.11 -4.32 7.06
N GLU A 32 0.87 -3.61 7.88
CA GLU A 32 0.39 -3.20 9.20
C GLU A 32 -0.66 -2.09 8.99
N VAL A 33 -1.84 -2.20 9.59
CA VAL A 33 -2.93 -1.23 9.39
C VAL A 33 -3.49 -0.73 10.72
N ASN A 34 -3.74 0.58 10.84
CA ASN A 34 -4.38 1.15 12.03
C ASN A 34 -5.93 1.02 11.97
N GLU A 35 -6.61 1.28 13.08
CA GLU A 35 -8.08 1.20 13.14
C GLU A 35 -8.77 2.18 12.19
N GLY A 36 -8.25 3.41 12.06
CA GLY A 36 -8.78 4.39 11.11
C GLY A 36 -8.79 3.84 9.68
N PHE A 37 -7.69 3.23 9.24
CA PHE A 37 -7.57 2.68 7.90
C PHE A 37 -8.56 1.53 7.66
N LYS A 38 -8.84 0.72 8.69
CA LYS A 38 -9.85 -0.35 8.61
C LYS A 38 -11.27 0.20 8.39
N LEU A 39 -11.57 1.39 8.91
CA LEU A 39 -12.88 2.05 8.78
C LEU A 39 -13.02 2.87 7.48
N LEU A 40 -11.92 3.09 6.76
CA LEU A 40 -11.90 3.79 5.48
C LEU A 40 -12.81 3.13 4.44
N ASN A 41 -13.41 3.92 3.54
CA ASN A 41 -14.23 3.38 2.45
C ASN A 41 -13.36 2.59 1.44
N ASP A 42 -14.00 1.67 0.71
CA ASP A 42 -13.27 0.75 -0.18
C ASP A 42 -12.58 1.47 -1.35
N TYR A 43 -13.15 2.58 -1.83
CA TYR A 43 -12.55 3.38 -2.90
C TYR A 43 -11.18 3.91 -2.45
N ASP A 44 -11.11 4.51 -1.27
CA ASP A 44 -9.88 5.07 -0.73
C ASP A 44 -8.89 3.98 -0.32
N LYS A 45 -9.37 2.86 0.24
CA LYS A 45 -8.51 1.69 0.54
C LYS A 45 -7.82 1.18 -0.71
N LYS A 46 -8.57 1.00 -1.80
CA LYS A 46 -8.03 0.51 -3.08
C LYS A 46 -6.97 1.46 -3.65
N ARG A 47 -7.19 2.78 -3.57
CA ARG A 47 -6.18 3.77 -3.99
C ARG A 47 -4.91 3.68 -3.15
N ALA A 48 -5.05 3.64 -1.83
CA ALA A 48 -3.91 3.55 -0.91
C ALA A 48 -3.10 2.27 -1.12
N LEU A 49 -3.78 1.13 -1.27
CA LEU A 49 -3.14 -0.16 -1.55
C LEU A 49 -2.36 -0.16 -2.85
N LYS A 50 -2.93 0.39 -3.93
CA LYS A 50 -2.27 0.47 -5.23
C LYS A 50 -0.93 1.23 -5.13
N ILE A 51 -0.91 2.34 -4.39
CA ILE A 51 0.29 3.14 -4.17
C ILE A 51 1.27 2.41 -3.23
N ALA A 52 0.78 1.75 -2.18
CA ALA A 52 1.60 0.99 -1.24
C ALA A 52 2.31 -0.19 -1.90
N GLU A 53 1.60 -0.95 -2.76
CA GLU A 53 2.21 -2.03 -3.57
C GLU A 53 3.27 -1.49 -4.51
N PHE A 54 3.01 -0.35 -5.14
CA PHE A 54 3.99 0.30 -6.00
C PHE A 54 5.26 0.69 -5.22
N VAL A 55 5.10 1.34 -4.06
CA VAL A 55 6.21 1.74 -3.20
C VAL A 55 7.02 0.51 -2.77
N GLU A 56 6.35 -0.54 -2.31
CA GLU A 56 6.99 -1.78 -1.89
C GLU A 56 7.81 -2.41 -3.03
N ASN A 57 7.21 -2.51 -4.23
CA ASN A 57 7.87 -3.09 -5.39
C ASN A 57 9.04 -2.23 -5.88
N TYR A 58 8.89 -0.91 -5.88
CA TYR A 58 9.95 0.02 -6.24
C TYR A 58 11.14 -0.12 -5.30
N LEU A 59 10.91 -0.11 -3.99
CA LEU A 59 11.95 -0.27 -2.98
C LEU A 59 12.64 -1.64 -3.10
N LYS A 60 11.91 -2.73 -3.28
CA LYS A 60 12.50 -4.06 -3.49
C LYS A 60 13.38 -4.14 -4.73
N LYS A 61 12.97 -3.48 -5.82
CA LYS A 61 13.68 -3.51 -7.10
C LYS A 61 14.93 -2.64 -7.08
N HIS A 62 14.81 -1.40 -6.61
CA HIS A 62 15.87 -0.40 -6.69
C HIS A 62 16.79 -0.41 -5.45
N TYR A 63 16.27 -0.87 -4.31
CA TYR A 63 16.96 -0.88 -3.03
C TYR A 63 16.91 -2.25 -2.34
N PRO A 64 17.32 -3.36 -3.00
CA PRO A 64 17.12 -4.73 -2.51
C PRO A 64 17.83 -5.05 -1.19
N LYS A 65 18.84 -4.25 -0.80
CA LYS A 65 19.56 -4.41 0.47
C LYS A 65 18.90 -3.66 1.63
N VAL A 66 17.99 -2.73 1.35
CA VAL A 66 17.27 -1.95 2.36
C VAL A 66 16.14 -2.80 2.91
N ARG A 67 16.16 -3.04 4.22
CA ARG A 67 15.07 -3.76 4.90
C ARG A 67 14.04 -2.74 5.38
N PHE A 68 12.78 -2.98 5.06
CA PHE A 68 11.70 -2.09 5.42
C PHE A 68 10.39 -2.86 5.68
N LYS A 69 9.44 -2.17 6.31
CA LYS A 69 8.02 -2.56 6.38
C LYS A 69 7.16 -1.42 5.86
N ILE A 70 5.97 -1.78 5.37
CA ILE A 70 4.95 -0.82 4.96
C ILE A 70 3.78 -0.89 5.96
N GLY A 71 3.36 0.28 6.45
CA GLY A 71 2.13 0.47 7.22
C GLY A 71 1.13 1.34 6.46
N LEU A 72 -0.16 1.15 6.73
CA LEU A 72 -1.25 1.96 6.21
C LEU A 72 -2.03 2.56 7.38
N GLU A 73 -2.05 3.88 7.42
CA GLU A 73 -2.70 4.63 8.46
C GLU A 73 -3.72 5.58 7.83
N TYR A 74 -4.76 5.87 8.59
CA TYR A 74 -5.68 6.94 8.28
C TYR A 74 -5.97 7.74 9.55
N ASP A 75 -5.91 9.06 9.41
CA ASP A 75 -6.27 10.03 10.44
C ASP A 75 -7.61 10.69 10.05
N ASP A 76 -8.63 10.45 10.87
CA ASP A 76 -9.98 11.00 10.68
C ASP A 76 -10.06 12.52 10.85
N PHE A 77 -9.19 13.12 11.66
CA PHE A 77 -9.17 14.57 11.91
C PHE A 77 -8.60 15.31 10.71
N GLU A 78 -7.45 14.86 10.22
CA GLU A 78 -6.77 15.47 9.07
C GLU A 78 -7.35 14.99 7.74
N LYS A 79 -8.14 13.89 7.75
CA LYS A 79 -8.67 13.19 6.57
C LYS A 79 -7.55 12.77 5.62
N GLU A 80 -6.45 12.31 6.19
CA GLU A 80 -5.22 11.96 5.49
C GLU A 80 -4.95 10.47 5.59
N ILE A 81 -4.67 9.86 4.44
CA ILE A 81 -4.23 8.48 4.35
C ILE A 81 -2.72 8.49 4.23
N THR A 82 -2.06 7.71 5.07
CA THR A 82 -0.60 7.70 5.16
C THR A 82 -0.08 6.30 4.89
N ILE A 83 0.85 6.22 3.95
CA ILE A 83 1.63 5.02 3.65
C ILE A 83 2.97 5.19 4.34
N CYS A 84 3.16 4.47 5.43
CA CYS A 84 4.34 4.55 6.28
C CYS A 84 5.41 3.55 5.78
N VAL A 85 6.61 4.03 5.47
CA VAL A 85 7.77 3.20 5.16
C VAL A 85 8.70 3.18 6.37
N TYR A 86 8.73 2.08 7.11
CA TYR A 86 9.61 1.93 8.28
C TYR A 86 10.89 1.22 7.89
N TYR A 87 12.03 1.92 7.91
CA TYR A 87 13.33 1.31 7.66
C TYR A 87 13.78 0.49 8.86
N LEU A 88 13.98 -0.81 8.65
CA LEU A 88 14.52 -1.72 9.67
C LEU A 88 16.04 -1.71 9.70
N SER A 89 16.67 -1.23 8.62
CA SER A 89 18.11 -1.03 8.53
C SER A 89 18.49 0.43 8.80
N LYS A 90 19.58 0.66 9.51
CA LYS A 90 20.16 2.00 9.66
C LYS A 90 20.64 2.49 8.29
N LEU A 91 20.16 3.67 7.89
CA LEU A 91 20.54 4.34 6.65
C LEU A 91 21.21 5.68 6.99
N SER A 92 22.13 6.13 6.14
CA SER A 92 22.64 7.49 6.22
C SER A 92 21.54 8.50 5.89
N SER A 93 21.69 9.75 6.32
CA SER A 93 20.77 10.83 5.96
C SER A 93 20.69 11.03 4.45
N ASP A 94 21.83 10.95 3.76
CA ASP A 94 21.91 11.13 2.31
C ASP A 94 21.20 9.99 1.55
N ASP A 95 21.38 8.74 1.99
CA ASP A 95 20.68 7.60 1.39
C ASP A 95 19.17 7.71 1.61
N ARG A 96 18.74 8.13 2.81
CA ARG A 96 17.31 8.36 3.12
C ARG A 96 16.73 9.41 2.20
N LEU A 97 17.38 10.56 2.09
CA LEU A 97 16.90 11.66 1.24
C LEU A 97 16.78 11.22 -0.22
N ARG A 98 17.79 10.54 -0.76
CA ARG A 98 17.76 10.02 -2.13
C ARG A 98 16.61 9.05 -2.36
N ILE A 99 16.37 8.11 -1.44
CA ILE A 99 15.25 7.16 -1.55
C ILE A 99 13.90 7.92 -1.55
N ILE A 100 13.73 8.88 -0.66
CA ILE A 100 12.50 9.68 -0.55
C ILE A 100 12.23 10.41 -1.87
N GLU A 101 13.23 11.09 -2.42
CA GLU A 101 13.10 11.84 -3.67
C GLU A 101 12.76 10.92 -4.85
N GLU A 102 13.52 9.83 -5.02
CA GLU A 102 13.32 8.91 -6.14
C GLU A 102 11.95 8.21 -6.07
N VAL A 103 11.54 7.73 -4.90
CA VAL A 103 10.24 7.09 -4.73
C VAL A 103 9.11 8.10 -4.94
N SER A 104 9.24 9.31 -4.40
CA SER A 104 8.24 10.38 -4.59
C SER A 104 8.07 10.74 -6.07
N ASP A 105 9.17 10.82 -6.81
CA ASP A 105 9.13 11.11 -8.24
C ASP A 105 8.56 9.95 -9.05
N ALA A 106 8.89 8.71 -8.69
CA ALA A 106 8.30 7.53 -9.30
C ALA A 106 6.78 7.50 -9.10
N ILE A 107 6.30 7.79 -7.89
CA ILE A 107 4.86 7.88 -7.58
C ILE A 107 4.20 8.98 -8.41
N ARG A 108 4.82 10.17 -8.52
CA ARG A 108 4.24 11.30 -9.28
C ARG A 108 4.16 11.01 -10.78
N LYS A 109 5.09 10.21 -11.31
CA LYS A 109 5.10 9.76 -12.72
C LYS A 109 4.04 8.69 -12.99
N GLU A 110 3.90 7.73 -12.08
CA GLU A 110 2.97 6.60 -12.24
C GLU A 110 1.51 6.99 -11.95
N PHE A 111 1.28 7.85 -10.96
CA PHE A 111 -0.07 8.16 -10.48
C PHE A 111 -0.44 9.64 -10.68
N PRO A 112 -1.56 9.93 -11.37
CA PRO A 112 -2.03 11.30 -11.54
C PRO A 112 -2.43 11.92 -10.19
N LYS A 113 -2.44 13.26 -10.11
CA LYS A 113 -2.74 13.99 -8.86
C LYS A 113 -4.09 13.60 -8.23
N SER A 114 -5.08 13.25 -9.05
CA SER A 114 -6.39 12.77 -8.58
C SER A 114 -6.31 11.46 -7.80
N GLU A 115 -5.50 10.50 -8.27
CA GLU A 115 -5.33 9.19 -7.60
C GLU A 115 -4.58 9.35 -6.27
N ARG A 116 -3.64 10.28 -6.21
CA ARG A 116 -2.80 10.57 -5.02
C ARG A 116 -3.44 11.52 -4.01
N LYS A 117 -4.64 12.03 -4.28
CA LYS A 117 -5.27 13.05 -3.44
C LYS A 117 -5.51 12.51 -2.02
N ASN A 118 -5.06 13.27 -1.02
CA ASN A 118 -5.09 12.95 0.41
C ASN A 118 -4.33 11.67 0.80
N ILE A 119 -3.40 11.22 -0.06
CA ILE A 119 -2.55 10.07 0.22
C ILE A 119 -1.10 10.55 0.27
N TYR A 120 -0.43 10.29 1.39
CA TYR A 120 0.96 10.69 1.61
C TYR A 120 1.82 9.46 1.85
N VAL A 121 3.09 9.54 1.43
CA VAL A 121 4.10 8.53 1.75
C VAL A 121 5.11 9.15 2.67
N VAL A 122 5.30 8.55 3.85
CA VAL A 122 6.19 9.04 4.91
C VAL A 122 7.20 7.96 5.25
N TYR A 123 8.36 8.37 5.76
CA TYR A 123 9.53 7.50 5.89
C TYR A 123 10.13 7.65 7.29
N PHE A 124 10.35 6.51 7.97
CA PHE A 124 10.82 6.44 9.36
C PHE A 124 12.13 5.66 9.49
#